data_AF-A0A7S2SJ56-F1
#
_entry.id   AF-A0A7S2SJ56-F1
#
_cell.length_a   1.000
_cell.length_b   1.000
_cell.length_c   1.000
_cell.angle_alpha   90.00
_cell.angle_beta   90.00
_cell.angle_gamma   90.00
#
_symmetry.space_group_name_H-M   'P 1'
#
loop_
_entity.id
_entity.type
_entity.pdbx_description
1 polymer ?
#
loop_
_entity_poly.entity_id
_entity_poly.type
_entity_poly.pdbx_seq_one_letter_code
_entity_poly.pdbx_strand_id
1 'polypeptide(L)'
;ALGALAAYKDAHGDLEVPRGLVTPDGLRLGDWVANQRHLWRQGVLSAEREEQLETLGFLFDPRQYHWERQYSMAEAYVDQHGSLSSMVRTFATSDGTNLGQWLRRQREMYRADGLDVGRRQKLEALPGFNANSSTFTDSFERFYQRLEEYCRVHGDGLVPQSHVTEDGLQLGRFVDRMRGEFRRGEMELERQRRLESLPGFTLHHVRSSWDDKFHLLKEYCDDHGHSAVPKGHVAHDGTALGLFVHRQRAKLRAGTLRPEHQYRLEALPGFNMSHYELDWEVKFGLLRKYCSDHGTAQLPPGYVTEDGVGLGRWLANQKAKVRKDALDVERTRRLASLPGFDPGQVRAAGARTRRETPR
;
A
#
# COMPACT_ATOMS: atom_id res chain seq x y z
N ALA A 1 -22.07 -37.42 -48.12
CA ALA A 1 -21.28 -36.49 -47.30
C ALA A 1 -22.01 -36.00 -46.06
N LEU A 2 -23.17 -35.31 -46.16
CA LEU A 2 -23.96 -34.91 -44.97
C LEU A 2 -24.35 -36.08 -44.06
N GLY A 3 -24.84 -37.19 -44.62
CA GLY A 3 -25.14 -38.40 -43.83
C GLY A 3 -23.90 -39.00 -43.14
N ALA A 4 -22.73 -38.92 -43.78
CA ALA A 4 -21.46 -39.36 -43.17
C ALA A 4 -20.99 -38.41 -42.06
N LEU A 5 -21.25 -37.10 -42.20
CA LEU A 5 -21.00 -36.11 -41.17
C LEU A 5 -21.93 -36.31 -39.95
N ALA A 6 -23.21 -36.60 -40.18
CA ALA A 6 -24.16 -36.93 -39.13
C ALA A 6 -23.75 -38.22 -38.39
N ALA A 7 -23.39 -39.28 -39.13
CA ALA A 7 -22.87 -40.52 -38.53
C ALA A 7 -21.58 -40.28 -37.73
N TYR A 8 -20.70 -39.38 -38.19
CA TYR A 8 -19.52 -38.98 -37.42
C TYR A 8 -19.91 -38.30 -36.12
N LYS A 9 -20.87 -37.36 -36.14
CA LYS A 9 -21.40 -36.70 -34.95
C LYS A 9 -21.96 -37.69 -33.95
N ASP A 10 -22.75 -38.66 -34.41
CA ASP A 10 -23.36 -39.66 -33.55
C ASP A 10 -22.30 -40.57 -32.91
N ALA A 11 -21.22 -40.89 -33.63
CA ALA A 11 -20.13 -41.73 -33.14
C ALA A 11 -19.15 -41.01 -32.20
N HIS A 12 -18.88 -39.73 -32.45
CA HIS A 12 -17.82 -38.97 -31.76
C HIS A 12 -18.34 -37.89 -30.80
N GLY A 13 -19.61 -37.51 -30.91
CA GLY A 13 -20.22 -36.44 -30.11
C GLY A 13 -19.88 -35.02 -30.58
N ASP A 14 -19.06 -34.87 -31.61
CA ASP A 14 -18.64 -33.59 -32.17
C ASP A 14 -18.60 -33.61 -33.72
N LEU A 15 -18.32 -32.45 -34.31
CA LEU A 15 -18.15 -32.26 -35.75
C LEU A 15 -16.73 -31.81 -36.12
N GLU A 16 -15.76 -32.08 -35.23
CA GLU A 16 -14.34 -31.78 -35.43
C GLU A 16 -13.65 -32.89 -36.24
N VAL A 17 -14.14 -33.07 -37.47
CA VAL A 17 -13.63 -34.10 -38.39
C VAL A 17 -12.14 -33.85 -38.69
N PRO A 18 -11.24 -34.81 -38.41
CA PRO A 18 -9.83 -34.70 -38.78
C PRO A 18 -9.67 -34.51 -40.29
N ARG A 19 -8.76 -33.61 -40.69
CA ARG A 19 -8.58 -33.27 -42.12
C ARG A 19 -8.30 -34.48 -43.01
N GLY A 20 -7.58 -35.47 -42.49
CA GLY A 20 -7.24 -36.71 -43.22
C GLY A 20 -8.29 -37.82 -43.12
N LEU A 21 -9.44 -37.60 -42.47
CA LEU A 21 -10.43 -38.64 -42.29
C LEU A 21 -11.05 -39.04 -43.63
N VAL A 22 -10.95 -40.33 -43.93
CA VAL A 22 -11.62 -40.99 -45.05
C VAL A 22 -12.57 -42.02 -44.47
N THR A 23 -13.83 -42.00 -44.90
CA THR A 23 -14.84 -42.97 -44.47
C THR A 23 -14.58 -44.35 -45.09
N PRO A 24 -15.15 -45.43 -44.55
CA PRO A 24 -14.98 -46.79 -45.10
C PRO A 24 -15.38 -46.94 -46.58
N ASP A 25 -16.33 -46.13 -47.06
CA ASP A 25 -16.79 -46.05 -48.45
C ASP A 25 -15.91 -45.14 -49.34
N GLY A 26 -14.78 -44.64 -48.82
CA GLY A 26 -13.78 -43.90 -49.59
C GLY A 26 -14.03 -42.38 -49.67
N LEU A 27 -15.04 -41.85 -48.99
CA LEU A 27 -15.31 -40.41 -48.95
C LEU A 27 -14.28 -39.70 -48.07
N ARG A 28 -13.55 -38.74 -48.64
CA ARG A 28 -12.64 -37.85 -47.89
C ARG A 28 -13.42 -36.80 -47.10
N LEU A 29 -14.01 -37.22 -45.98
CA LEU A 29 -14.90 -36.39 -45.17
C LEU A 29 -14.19 -35.15 -44.61
N GLY A 30 -12.92 -35.29 -44.19
CA GLY A 30 -12.13 -34.17 -43.69
C GLY A 30 -11.89 -33.07 -44.73
N ASP A 31 -11.58 -33.45 -45.97
CA ASP A 31 -11.44 -32.52 -47.10
C ASP A 31 -12.78 -31.86 -47.45
N TRP A 32 -13.87 -32.63 -47.42
CA TRP A 32 -15.21 -32.10 -47.69
C TRP A 32 -15.65 -31.06 -46.64
N VAL A 33 -15.41 -31.32 -45.35
CA VAL A 33 -15.65 -30.37 -44.24
C VAL A 33 -14.82 -29.10 -44.41
N ALA A 34 -13.53 -29.24 -44.75
CA ALA A 34 -12.66 -28.08 -45.00
C ALA A 34 -13.17 -27.24 -46.19
N ASN A 35 -13.69 -27.89 -47.23
CA ASN A 35 -14.28 -27.22 -48.38
C ASN A 35 -15.58 -26.48 -48.01
N GLN A 36 -16.44 -27.05 -47.16
CA GLN A 36 -17.67 -26.34 -46.72
C GLN A 36 -17.32 -25.03 -45.99
N ARG A 37 -16.33 -25.07 -45.07
CA ARG A 37 -15.83 -23.86 -44.39
C ARG A 37 -15.18 -22.86 -45.35
N HIS A 38 -14.61 -23.32 -46.46
CA HIS A 38 -14.02 -22.46 -47.48
C HIS A 38 -15.10 -21.73 -48.30
N LEU A 39 -16.10 -22.46 -48.78
CA LEU A 39 -17.24 -21.91 -49.52
C LEU A 39 -18.05 -20.92 -48.67
N TRP A 40 -18.25 -21.23 -47.39
CA TRP A 40 -18.92 -20.34 -46.45
C TRP A 40 -18.17 -19.02 -46.27
N ARG A 41 -16.84 -19.05 -46.07
CA ARG A 41 -16.00 -17.83 -45.97
C ARG A 41 -16.00 -16.98 -47.23
N GLN A 42 -16.25 -17.59 -48.39
CA GLN A 42 -16.36 -16.88 -49.67
C GLN A 42 -17.77 -16.32 -49.92
N GLY A 43 -18.76 -16.65 -49.08
CA GLY A 43 -20.16 -16.24 -49.27
C GLY A 43 -20.84 -16.94 -50.44
N VAL A 44 -20.33 -18.10 -50.89
CA VAL A 44 -20.86 -18.85 -52.05
C VAL A 44 -21.46 -20.21 -51.67
N LEU A 45 -21.51 -20.52 -50.37
CA LEU A 45 -22.24 -21.68 -49.90
C LEU A 45 -23.74 -21.43 -50.07
N SER A 46 -24.48 -22.40 -50.61
CA SER A 46 -25.93 -22.24 -50.77
C SER A 46 -26.63 -22.15 -49.42
N ALA A 47 -27.67 -21.33 -49.32
CA ALA A 47 -28.45 -21.15 -48.09
C ALA A 47 -29.02 -22.49 -47.56
N GLU A 48 -29.50 -23.36 -48.45
CA GLU A 48 -29.97 -24.70 -48.08
C GLU A 48 -28.86 -25.55 -47.44
N ARG A 49 -27.62 -25.47 -47.97
CA ARG A 49 -26.49 -26.21 -47.41
C ARG A 49 -26.04 -25.62 -46.08
N GLU A 50 -26.11 -24.31 -45.94
CA GLU A 50 -25.85 -23.62 -44.68
C GLU A 50 -26.83 -24.09 -43.60
N GLU A 51 -28.14 -24.03 -43.87
CA GLU A 51 -29.19 -24.49 -42.94
C GLU A 51 -29.05 -25.98 -42.56
N GLN A 52 -28.72 -26.85 -43.53
CA GLN A 52 -28.47 -28.28 -43.27
C GLN A 52 -27.29 -28.48 -42.31
N LEU A 53 -26.22 -27.71 -42.46
CA LEU A 53 -25.03 -27.79 -41.62
C LEU A 53 -25.29 -27.17 -40.24
N GLU A 54 -25.99 -26.04 -40.16
CA GLU A 54 -26.41 -25.42 -38.90
C GLU A 54 -27.30 -26.34 -38.07
N THR A 55 -28.26 -27.02 -38.71
CA THR A 55 -29.14 -28.00 -38.05
C THR A 55 -28.33 -29.15 -37.43
N LEU A 56 -27.21 -29.53 -38.05
CA LEU A 56 -26.30 -30.53 -37.50
C LEU A 56 -25.42 -29.97 -36.37
N GLY A 57 -25.40 -28.66 -36.13
CA GLY A 57 -24.52 -27.98 -35.18
C GLY A 57 -23.11 -27.77 -35.72
N PHE A 58 -22.96 -27.66 -37.05
CA PHE A 58 -21.66 -27.50 -37.69
C PHE A 58 -21.05 -26.12 -37.41
N LEU A 59 -19.83 -26.11 -36.88
CA LEU A 59 -19.08 -24.89 -36.66
C LEU A 59 -18.34 -24.46 -37.94
N PHE A 60 -18.85 -23.41 -38.59
CA PHE A 60 -18.23 -22.81 -39.79
C PHE A 60 -16.90 -22.10 -39.48
N ASP A 61 -16.85 -21.37 -38.36
CA ASP A 61 -15.60 -20.81 -37.81
C ASP A 61 -15.36 -21.32 -36.38
N PRO A 62 -14.73 -22.51 -36.23
CA PRO A 62 -14.37 -23.03 -34.92
C PRO A 62 -13.48 -22.07 -34.13
N ARG A 63 -12.58 -21.32 -34.79
CA ARG A 63 -11.66 -20.41 -34.09
C ARG A 63 -12.42 -19.26 -33.45
N GLN A 64 -13.37 -18.67 -34.17
CA GLN A 64 -14.25 -17.66 -33.62
C GLN A 64 -15.10 -18.24 -32.49
N TYR A 65 -15.71 -19.42 -32.68
CA TYR A 65 -16.51 -20.07 -31.65
C TYR A 65 -15.73 -20.32 -30.35
N HIS A 66 -14.53 -20.90 -30.42
CA HIS A 66 -13.71 -21.12 -29.22
C HIS A 66 -13.22 -19.83 -28.57
N TRP A 67 -13.01 -18.77 -29.36
CA TRP A 67 -12.64 -17.46 -28.83
C TRP A 67 -13.81 -16.84 -28.05
N GLU A 68 -15.01 -16.82 -28.64
CA GLU A 68 -16.24 -16.31 -27.99
C GLU A 68 -16.54 -17.09 -26.71
N ARG A 69 -16.40 -18.42 -26.75
CA ARG A 69 -16.57 -19.27 -25.57
C ARG A 69 -15.63 -18.87 -24.43
N GLN A 70 -14.34 -18.67 -24.72
CA GLN A 70 -13.36 -18.27 -23.70
C GLN A 70 -13.58 -16.82 -23.24
N TYR A 71 -14.04 -15.95 -24.13
CA TYR A 71 -14.43 -14.60 -23.77
C TYR A 71 -15.62 -14.59 -22.80
N SER A 72 -16.68 -15.39 -23.06
CA SER A 72 -17.81 -15.52 -22.13
C SER A 72 -17.41 -16.12 -20.78
N MET A 73 -16.38 -16.97 -20.73
CA MET A 73 -15.80 -17.43 -19.46
C MET A 73 -15.09 -16.31 -18.70
N ALA A 74 -14.44 -15.38 -19.41
CA ALA A 74 -13.85 -14.19 -18.82
C ALA A 74 -14.93 -13.24 -18.29
N GLU A 75 -16.05 -13.08 -19.00
CA GLU A 75 -17.22 -12.34 -18.51
C GLU A 75 -17.76 -12.98 -17.22
N ALA A 76 -18.01 -14.29 -17.23
CA ALA A 76 -18.49 -15.00 -16.05
C ALA A 76 -17.53 -14.89 -14.85
N TYR A 77 -16.22 -14.84 -15.10
CA TYR A 77 -15.23 -14.58 -14.06
C TYR A 77 -15.35 -13.15 -13.51
N VAL A 78 -15.47 -12.15 -14.38
CA VAL A 78 -15.72 -10.75 -13.96
C VAL A 78 -17.01 -10.65 -13.16
N ASP A 79 -18.09 -11.33 -13.55
CA ASP A 79 -19.35 -11.28 -12.81
C ASP A 79 -19.19 -11.83 -11.38
N GLN A 80 -18.34 -12.85 -11.19
CA GLN A 80 -18.09 -13.46 -9.89
C GLN A 80 -17.07 -12.69 -9.04
N HIS A 81 -16.06 -12.09 -9.66
CA HIS A 81 -14.89 -11.52 -8.98
C HIS A 81 -14.75 -10.00 -9.14
N GLY A 82 -15.61 -9.37 -9.93
CA GLY A 82 -15.63 -7.95 -10.27
C GLY A 82 -14.62 -7.50 -11.32
N SER A 83 -13.52 -8.23 -11.55
CA SER A 83 -12.42 -7.79 -12.42
C SER A 83 -11.48 -8.93 -12.83
N LEU A 84 -10.83 -8.82 -14.00
CA LEU A 84 -9.78 -9.74 -14.46
C LEU A 84 -8.40 -9.49 -13.83
N SER A 85 -8.24 -8.42 -13.04
CA SER A 85 -6.96 -8.00 -12.49
C SER A 85 -6.39 -8.95 -11.42
N SER A 86 -7.23 -9.78 -10.81
CA SER A 86 -6.88 -10.77 -9.78
C SER A 86 -6.75 -12.20 -10.34
N MET A 87 -6.92 -12.40 -11.64
CA MET A 87 -6.85 -13.75 -12.24
C MET A 87 -5.40 -14.29 -12.27
N VAL A 88 -5.19 -15.55 -11.84
CA VAL A 88 -3.87 -16.23 -11.72
C VAL A 88 -3.51 -17.14 -12.92
N ARG A 89 -2.19 -17.40 -13.13
CA ARG A 89 -1.55 -18.25 -14.19
C ARG A 89 -2.47 -19.36 -14.64
N THR A 90 -2.78 -20.08 -13.61
CA THR A 90 -3.23 -21.44 -13.59
C THR A 90 -4.73 -21.51 -13.36
N PHE A 91 -5.43 -20.36 -13.37
CA PHE A 91 -6.87 -20.36 -13.21
C PHE A 91 -7.49 -21.18 -14.35
N ALA A 92 -8.13 -22.27 -13.96
CA ALA A 92 -8.86 -23.16 -14.83
C ALA A 92 -10.34 -23.11 -14.44
N THR A 93 -11.20 -23.01 -15.44
CA THR A 93 -12.64 -23.13 -15.26
C THR A 93 -13.02 -24.57 -14.91
N SER A 94 -14.26 -24.79 -14.46
CA SER A 94 -14.78 -26.11 -14.06
C SER A 94 -14.72 -27.17 -15.17
N ASP A 95 -14.66 -26.76 -16.43
CA ASP A 95 -14.52 -27.63 -17.61
C ASP A 95 -13.05 -27.89 -18.02
N GLY A 96 -12.08 -27.45 -17.20
CA GLY A 96 -10.65 -27.63 -17.44
C GLY A 96 -10.00 -26.60 -18.37
N THR A 97 -10.75 -25.61 -18.88
CA THR A 97 -10.17 -24.56 -19.74
C THR A 97 -9.29 -23.61 -18.93
N ASN A 98 -8.00 -23.51 -19.27
CA ASN A 98 -7.09 -22.59 -18.61
C ASN A 98 -7.27 -21.16 -19.15
N LEU A 99 -8.22 -20.45 -18.55
CA LEU A 99 -8.57 -19.08 -18.91
C LEU A 99 -7.43 -18.10 -18.63
N GLY A 100 -6.59 -18.39 -17.63
CA GLY A 100 -5.41 -17.57 -17.33
C GLY A 100 -4.41 -17.54 -18.49
N GLN A 101 -4.06 -18.71 -19.02
CA GLN A 101 -3.20 -18.86 -20.21
C GLN A 101 -3.82 -18.22 -21.45
N TRP A 102 -5.14 -18.34 -21.61
CA TRP A 102 -5.84 -17.69 -22.72
C TRP A 102 -5.70 -16.17 -22.67
N LEU A 103 -5.97 -15.53 -21.53
CA LEU A 103 -5.82 -14.08 -21.36
C LEU A 103 -4.38 -13.61 -21.64
N ARG A 104 -3.38 -14.40 -21.25
CA ARG A 104 -1.97 -14.11 -21.56
C ARG A 104 -1.76 -13.99 -23.08
N ARG A 105 -2.26 -14.99 -23.82
CA ARG A 105 -2.18 -15.02 -25.28
C ARG A 105 -2.95 -13.85 -25.90
N GLN A 106 -4.12 -13.48 -25.36
CA GLN A 106 -4.85 -12.31 -25.85
C GLN A 106 -4.06 -11.02 -25.67
N ARG A 107 -3.40 -10.81 -24.53
CA ARG A 107 -2.54 -9.62 -24.28
C ARG A 107 -1.32 -9.59 -25.22
N GLU A 108 -0.71 -10.75 -25.47
CA GLU A 108 0.39 -10.89 -26.45
C GLU A 108 -0.08 -10.49 -27.86
N MET A 109 -1.22 -11.01 -28.30
CA MET A 109 -1.80 -10.69 -29.61
C MET A 109 -2.23 -9.23 -29.70
N TYR A 110 -2.79 -8.66 -28.63
CA TYR A 110 -3.16 -7.24 -28.58
C TYR A 110 -1.93 -6.34 -28.83
N ARG A 111 -0.81 -6.61 -28.16
CA ARG A 111 0.45 -5.84 -28.30
C ARG A 111 1.14 -6.03 -29.65
N ALA A 112 0.97 -7.21 -30.26
CA ALA A 112 1.53 -7.51 -31.58
C ALA A 112 0.61 -7.05 -32.73
N ASP A 113 -0.41 -6.26 -32.43
CA ASP A 113 -1.48 -5.85 -33.34
C ASP A 113 -2.20 -6.99 -34.09
N GLY A 114 -2.18 -8.20 -33.53
CA GLY A 114 -2.74 -9.41 -34.13
C GLY A 114 -4.22 -9.68 -33.81
N LEU A 115 -4.89 -8.79 -33.07
CA LEU A 115 -6.33 -8.86 -32.80
C LEU A 115 -7.10 -7.92 -33.74
N ASP A 116 -8.20 -8.43 -34.30
CA ASP A 116 -9.18 -7.61 -35.01
C ASP A 116 -9.85 -6.60 -34.07
N VAL A 117 -10.44 -5.56 -34.68
CA VAL A 117 -11.04 -4.43 -33.97
C VAL A 117 -12.15 -4.89 -33.02
N GLY A 118 -12.98 -5.85 -33.42
CA GLY A 118 -14.09 -6.35 -32.60
C GLY A 118 -13.59 -7.06 -31.34
N ARG A 119 -12.57 -7.91 -31.47
CA ARG A 119 -11.94 -8.58 -30.32
C ARG A 119 -11.26 -7.60 -29.37
N ARG A 120 -10.63 -6.55 -29.88
CA ARG A 120 -10.04 -5.50 -29.03
C ARG A 120 -11.10 -4.79 -28.20
N GLN A 121 -12.17 -4.32 -28.84
CA GLN A 121 -13.27 -3.64 -28.16
C GLN A 121 -13.89 -4.50 -27.07
N LYS A 122 -14.12 -5.80 -27.37
CA LYS A 122 -14.62 -6.76 -26.39
C LYS A 122 -13.68 -6.89 -25.19
N LEU A 123 -12.39 -7.10 -25.41
CA LEU A 123 -11.42 -7.25 -24.32
C LEU A 123 -11.28 -5.96 -23.49
N GLU A 124 -11.26 -4.80 -24.14
CA GLU A 124 -11.21 -3.49 -23.46
C GLU A 124 -12.44 -3.21 -22.60
N ALA A 125 -13.60 -3.77 -22.96
CA ALA A 125 -14.82 -3.64 -22.18
C ALA A 125 -14.80 -4.45 -20.86
N LEU A 126 -13.89 -5.44 -20.73
CA LEU A 126 -13.79 -6.25 -19.53
C LEU A 126 -13.09 -5.47 -18.39
N PRO A 127 -13.76 -5.28 -17.24
CA PRO A 127 -13.16 -4.68 -16.05
C PRO A 127 -11.82 -5.33 -15.67
N GLY A 128 -10.80 -4.50 -15.53
CA GLY A 128 -9.45 -4.95 -15.17
C GLY A 128 -8.66 -5.63 -16.29
N PHE A 129 -9.16 -5.64 -17.53
CA PHE A 129 -8.32 -5.96 -18.67
C PHE A 129 -7.32 -4.82 -18.92
N ASN A 130 -6.03 -5.18 -19.01
CA ASN A 130 -4.98 -4.25 -19.37
C ASN A 130 -3.97 -4.99 -20.26
N ALA A 131 -3.85 -4.57 -21.52
CA ALA A 131 -2.96 -5.19 -22.51
C ALA A 131 -1.47 -5.07 -22.17
N ASN A 132 -1.11 -4.03 -21.42
CA ASN A 132 0.25 -3.74 -20.95
C ASN A 132 0.52 -4.33 -19.57
N SER A 133 -0.48 -4.97 -18.95
CA SER A 133 -0.31 -5.63 -17.67
C SER A 133 0.57 -6.86 -17.83
N SER A 134 1.80 -6.75 -17.32
CA SER A 134 2.71 -7.87 -17.09
C SER A 134 2.28 -8.74 -15.90
N THR A 135 1.24 -8.34 -15.16
CA THR A 135 0.85 -8.97 -13.92
C THR A 135 -0.11 -10.11 -14.19
N PHE A 136 0.47 -11.30 -14.32
CA PHE A 136 -0.24 -12.44 -13.78
C PHE A 136 -0.18 -12.38 -12.26
N THR A 137 -1.32 -12.58 -11.62
CA THR A 137 -1.57 -12.43 -10.17
C THR A 137 -0.71 -13.39 -9.31
N ASP A 138 -0.02 -14.36 -9.92
CA ASP A 138 1.11 -15.10 -9.34
C ASP A 138 2.17 -14.16 -8.71
N SER A 139 2.37 -12.98 -9.30
CA SER A 139 3.29 -11.98 -8.79
C SER A 139 2.74 -11.33 -7.52
N PHE A 140 1.46 -10.90 -7.53
CA PHE A 140 0.85 -10.23 -6.38
C PHE A 140 0.79 -11.16 -5.17
N GLU A 141 0.30 -12.39 -5.29
CA GLU A 141 0.23 -13.32 -4.15
C GLU A 141 1.61 -13.63 -3.57
N ARG A 142 2.62 -13.81 -4.44
CA ARG A 142 3.99 -14.06 -4.00
C ARG A 142 4.57 -12.86 -3.27
N PHE A 143 4.36 -11.64 -3.78
CA PHE A 143 4.77 -10.42 -3.11
C PHE A 143 3.98 -10.14 -1.82
N TYR A 144 2.69 -10.46 -1.79
CA TYR A 144 1.82 -10.31 -0.62
C TYR A 144 2.30 -11.21 0.52
N GLN A 145 2.60 -12.48 0.24
CA GLN A 145 3.17 -13.40 1.24
C GLN A 145 4.50 -12.90 1.81
N ARG A 146 5.38 -12.35 0.94
CA ARG A 146 6.64 -11.75 1.40
C ARG A 146 6.42 -10.47 2.21
N LEU A 147 5.42 -9.66 1.84
CA LEU A 147 5.05 -8.46 2.58
C LEU A 147 4.47 -8.81 3.96
N GLU A 148 3.61 -9.81 4.04
CA GLU A 148 3.07 -10.35 5.29
C GLU A 148 4.18 -10.85 6.21
N GLU A 149 5.11 -11.64 5.68
CA GLU A 149 6.29 -12.10 6.41
C GLU A 149 7.15 -10.94 6.90
N TYR A 150 7.41 -9.95 6.04
CA TYR A 150 8.14 -8.74 6.40
C TYR A 150 7.45 -8.01 7.56
N CYS A 151 6.14 -7.78 7.47
CA CYS A 151 5.36 -7.11 8.51
C CYS A 151 5.41 -7.89 9.83
N ARG A 152 5.36 -9.22 9.77
CA ARG A 152 5.47 -10.09 10.94
C ARG A 152 6.85 -10.00 11.61
N VAL A 153 7.93 -9.95 10.84
CA VAL A 153 9.31 -9.92 11.37
C VAL A 153 9.69 -8.53 11.89
N HIS A 154 9.33 -7.48 11.16
CA HIS A 154 9.73 -6.11 11.48
C HIS A 154 8.73 -5.36 12.36
N GLY A 155 7.48 -5.84 12.44
CA GLY A 155 6.39 -5.17 13.17
C GLY A 155 5.80 -3.97 12.41
N ASP A 156 6.24 -3.73 11.17
CA ASP A 156 5.77 -2.65 10.31
C ASP A 156 5.84 -3.01 8.80
N GLY A 157 5.13 -2.23 7.98
CA GLY A 157 5.16 -2.31 6.51
C GLY A 157 6.11 -1.34 5.83
N LEU A 158 7.17 -0.87 6.51
CA LEU A 158 8.12 0.14 6.01
C LEU A 158 9.22 -0.48 5.16
N VAL A 159 8.84 -1.23 4.13
CA VAL A 159 9.79 -1.88 3.23
C VAL A 159 10.63 -0.83 2.48
N PRO A 160 11.98 -0.83 2.61
CA PRO A 160 12.84 0.06 1.84
C PRO A 160 12.70 -0.18 0.34
N GLN A 161 12.72 0.87 -0.49
CA GLN A 161 12.59 0.75 -1.95
C GLN A 161 13.62 -0.22 -2.58
N SER A 162 14.84 -0.26 -2.03
CA SER A 162 15.92 -1.14 -2.49
C SER A 162 15.86 -2.56 -1.92
N HIS A 163 14.87 -2.88 -1.08
CA HIS A 163 14.77 -4.18 -0.44
C HIS A 163 14.43 -5.25 -1.46
N VAL A 164 15.25 -6.31 -1.44
CA VAL A 164 15.12 -7.51 -2.25
C VAL A 164 15.08 -8.70 -1.29
N THR A 165 14.10 -9.58 -1.45
CA THR A 165 13.99 -10.81 -0.65
C THR A 165 15.08 -11.82 -1.03
N GLU A 166 15.24 -12.85 -0.21
CA GLU A 166 16.21 -13.94 -0.45
C GLU A 166 15.98 -14.67 -1.79
N ASP A 167 14.72 -14.79 -2.23
CA ASP A 167 14.33 -15.37 -3.51
C ASP A 167 14.38 -14.37 -4.69
N GLY A 168 15.00 -13.20 -4.48
CA GLY A 168 15.26 -12.21 -5.52
C GLY A 168 14.08 -11.28 -5.85
N LEU A 169 13.03 -11.26 -5.04
CA LEU A 169 11.86 -10.39 -5.27
C LEU A 169 12.14 -8.96 -4.81
N GLN A 170 11.91 -8.01 -5.71
CA GLN A 170 12.04 -6.58 -5.46
C GLN A 170 10.86 -6.03 -4.63
N LEU A 171 10.70 -6.50 -3.38
CA LEU A 171 9.55 -6.22 -2.51
C LEU A 171 9.37 -4.71 -2.27
N GLY A 172 10.46 -3.97 -2.13
CA GLY A 172 10.40 -2.50 -1.99
C GLY A 172 9.73 -1.81 -3.18
N ARG A 173 10.06 -2.24 -4.41
CA ARG A 173 9.43 -1.70 -5.63
C ARG A 173 7.97 -2.14 -5.77
N PHE A 174 7.64 -3.33 -5.31
CA PHE A 174 6.26 -3.81 -5.28
C PHE A 174 5.39 -2.92 -4.38
N VAL A 175 5.83 -2.67 -3.15
CA VAL A 175 5.12 -1.82 -2.19
C VAL A 175 4.94 -0.40 -2.73
N ASP A 176 5.98 0.20 -3.33
CA ASP A 176 5.90 1.52 -3.98
C ASP A 176 4.86 1.54 -5.12
N ARG A 177 4.79 0.48 -5.92
CA ARG A 177 3.79 0.35 -6.99
C ARG A 177 2.36 0.29 -6.42
N MET A 178 2.12 -0.51 -5.39
CA MET A 178 0.80 -0.61 -4.74
C MET A 178 0.34 0.75 -4.20
N ARG A 179 1.23 1.48 -3.50
CA ARG A 179 0.94 2.84 -3.01
C ARG A 179 0.69 3.83 -4.15
N GLY A 180 1.31 3.61 -5.32
CA GLY A 180 1.06 4.38 -6.54
C GLY A 180 -0.33 4.11 -7.15
N GLU A 181 -0.72 2.84 -7.27
CA GLU A 181 -2.05 2.42 -7.74
C GLU A 181 -3.16 2.99 -6.83
N PHE A 182 -2.97 2.92 -5.51
CA PHE A 182 -3.92 3.48 -4.53
C PHE A 182 -4.12 4.98 -4.70
N ARG A 183 -3.04 5.77 -4.83
CA ARG A 183 -3.11 7.23 -5.03
C ARG A 183 -3.81 7.65 -6.30
N ARG A 184 -3.73 6.84 -7.37
CA ARG A 184 -4.41 7.13 -8.64
C ARG A 184 -5.88 6.69 -8.64
N GLY A 185 -6.36 6.04 -7.57
CA GLY A 185 -7.69 5.45 -7.53
C GLY A 185 -7.84 4.24 -8.46
N GLU A 186 -6.73 3.63 -8.88
CA GLU A 186 -6.70 2.46 -9.76
C GLU A 186 -6.67 1.14 -8.96
N MET A 187 -6.53 1.23 -7.63
CA MET A 187 -6.46 0.06 -6.77
C MET A 187 -7.83 -0.56 -6.56
N GLU A 188 -7.89 -1.87 -6.77
CA GLU A 188 -9.06 -2.70 -6.50
C GLU A 188 -9.38 -2.74 -5.00
N LEU A 189 -10.68 -2.65 -4.65
CA LEU A 189 -11.16 -2.67 -3.27
C LEU A 189 -10.70 -3.90 -2.48
N GLU A 190 -10.73 -5.09 -3.09
CA GLU A 190 -10.31 -6.32 -2.40
C GLU A 190 -8.80 -6.35 -2.16
N ARG A 191 -8.01 -5.88 -3.15
CA ARG A 191 -6.56 -5.72 -3.01
C ARG A 191 -6.23 -4.72 -1.90
N GLN A 192 -6.95 -3.60 -1.86
CA GLN A 192 -6.83 -2.60 -0.82
C GLN A 192 -7.11 -3.22 0.56
N ARG A 193 -8.26 -3.87 0.74
CA ARG A 193 -8.65 -4.53 2.00
C ARG A 193 -7.62 -5.53 2.47
N ARG A 194 -7.09 -6.37 1.56
CA ARG A 194 -6.06 -7.35 1.90
C ARG A 194 -4.78 -6.67 2.37
N LEU A 195 -4.29 -5.66 1.64
CA LEU A 195 -3.10 -4.93 2.05
C LEU A 195 -3.30 -4.20 3.39
N GLU A 196 -4.47 -3.60 3.62
CA GLU A 196 -4.83 -2.93 4.89
C GLU A 196 -5.01 -3.92 6.05
N SER A 197 -5.28 -5.20 5.77
CA SER A 197 -5.37 -6.23 6.80
C SER A 197 -4.00 -6.64 7.38
N LEU A 198 -2.90 -6.27 6.71
CA LEU A 198 -1.56 -6.62 7.16
C LEU A 198 -1.16 -5.77 8.39
N PRO A 199 -0.77 -6.40 9.52
CA PRO A 199 -0.40 -5.67 10.72
C PRO A 199 0.74 -4.67 10.48
N GLY A 200 0.53 -3.40 10.81
CA GLY A 200 1.55 -2.36 10.67
C GLY A 200 1.84 -1.91 9.22
N PHE A 201 1.13 -2.46 8.23
CA PHE A 201 1.18 -1.98 6.85
C PHE A 201 0.16 -0.86 6.61
N THR A 202 0.55 0.14 5.84
CA THR A 202 -0.36 1.19 5.38
C THR A 202 -0.12 1.54 3.92
N LEU A 203 -1.22 1.64 3.17
CA LEU A 203 -1.25 2.17 1.80
C LEU A 203 -1.04 3.69 1.77
N HIS A 204 -1.34 4.37 2.88
CA HIS A 204 -1.15 5.81 3.04
C HIS A 204 0.29 6.22 3.29
N HIS A 205 1.28 5.35 3.04
CA HIS A 205 2.67 5.74 3.10
C HIS A 205 3.01 6.64 1.90
N VAL A 206 2.72 7.92 2.08
CA VAL A 206 3.20 8.98 1.22
C VAL A 206 4.72 9.02 1.47
N ARG A 207 5.53 8.98 0.41
CA ARG A 207 6.72 9.83 0.46
C ARG A 207 6.20 11.25 0.62
N SER A 208 5.85 11.65 1.85
CA SER A 208 5.20 12.93 2.11
C SER A 208 6.13 13.97 1.52
N SER A 209 5.60 14.78 0.61
CA SER A 209 6.34 15.88 0.02
C SER A 209 6.88 16.75 1.17
N TRP A 210 7.83 17.64 0.88
CA TRP A 210 8.30 18.54 1.93
C TRP A 210 7.13 19.34 2.53
N ASP A 211 6.16 19.71 1.68
CA ASP A 211 4.93 20.41 2.06
C ASP A 211 4.06 19.57 3.01
N ASP A 212 3.83 18.29 2.70
CA ASP A 212 3.03 17.40 3.57
C ASP A 212 3.68 17.26 4.95
N LYS A 213 5.01 17.07 4.99
CA LYS A 213 5.75 17.00 6.26
C LYS A 213 5.72 18.31 7.03
N PHE A 214 5.68 19.43 6.32
CA PHE A 214 5.55 20.75 6.91
C PHE A 214 4.14 21.01 7.45
N HIS A 215 3.08 20.52 6.78
CA HIS A 215 1.72 20.54 7.28
C HIS A 215 1.58 19.72 8.57
N LEU A 216 2.12 18.51 8.63
CA LEU A 216 2.16 17.71 9.87
C LEU A 216 2.94 18.40 11.00
N LEU A 217 4.01 19.13 10.66
CA LEU A 217 4.74 19.92 11.65
C LEU A 217 3.91 21.10 12.17
N LYS A 218 3.09 21.72 11.32
CA LYS A 218 2.16 22.77 11.73
C LYS A 218 1.11 22.23 12.69
N GLU A 219 0.45 21.13 12.34
CA GLU A 219 -0.51 20.46 13.22
C GLU A 219 0.10 20.13 14.59
N TYR A 220 1.32 19.57 14.60
CA TYR A 220 2.05 19.34 15.84
C TYR A 220 2.27 20.63 16.65
N CYS A 221 2.63 21.73 15.98
CA CYS A 221 2.81 23.03 16.64
C CYS A 221 1.49 23.60 17.16
N ASP A 222 0.38 23.37 16.46
CA ASP A 222 -0.96 23.82 16.89
C ASP A 222 -1.40 23.04 18.13
N ASP A 223 -1.13 21.74 18.19
CA ASP A 223 -1.48 20.87 19.32
C ASP A 223 -0.59 21.11 20.56
N HIS A 224 0.71 21.31 20.35
CA HIS A 224 1.71 21.36 21.44
C HIS A 224 2.21 22.78 21.74
N GLY A 225 1.87 23.76 20.91
CA GLY A 225 2.33 25.15 20.99
C GLY A 225 3.80 25.37 20.62
N HIS A 226 4.50 24.34 20.11
CA HIS A 226 5.94 24.42 19.84
C HIS A 226 6.42 23.44 18.75
N SER A 227 7.55 23.75 18.11
CA SER A 227 8.17 22.86 17.11
C SER A 227 9.11 21.78 17.69
N ALA A 228 9.08 21.54 19.00
CA ALA A 228 9.97 20.58 19.68
C ALA A 228 9.49 19.13 19.48
N VAL A 229 9.68 18.61 18.28
CA VAL A 229 9.29 17.22 17.95
C VAL A 229 10.38 16.24 18.41
N PRO A 230 10.07 15.23 19.24
CA PRO A 230 11.02 14.20 19.63
C PRO A 230 11.58 13.46 18.41
N LYS A 231 12.89 13.12 18.40
CA LYS A 231 13.55 12.50 17.23
C LYS A 231 12.86 11.21 16.74
N GLY A 232 12.31 10.42 17.66
CA GLY A 232 11.59 9.17 17.38
C GLY A 232 10.09 9.34 17.13
N HIS A 233 9.55 10.57 17.17
CA HIS A 233 8.12 10.79 16.98
C HIS A 233 7.69 10.50 15.54
N VAL A 234 6.58 9.77 15.44
CA VAL A 234 5.90 9.39 14.20
C VAL A 234 4.50 10.00 14.25
N ALA A 235 4.13 10.73 13.20
CA ALA A 235 2.82 11.37 13.07
C ALA A 235 1.72 10.31 12.80
N HIS A 236 0.45 10.75 12.86
CA HIS A 236 -0.72 9.87 12.72
C HIS A 236 -0.77 9.13 11.36
N ASP A 237 -0.12 9.65 10.32
CA ASP A 237 -0.02 9.07 8.98
C ASP A 237 1.18 8.11 8.81
N GLY A 238 1.94 7.85 9.89
CA GLY A 238 3.17 7.05 9.85
C GLY A 238 4.42 7.83 9.42
N THR A 239 4.32 9.13 9.16
CA THR A 239 5.49 9.95 8.82
C THR A 239 6.42 10.10 10.03
N ALA A 240 7.70 9.75 9.87
CA ALA A 240 8.75 9.98 10.87
C ALA A 240 9.09 11.48 11.03
N LEU A 241 8.15 12.26 11.56
CA LEU A 241 8.17 13.72 11.66
C LEU A 241 9.35 14.20 12.53
N GLY A 242 9.69 13.48 13.59
CA GLY A 242 10.86 13.76 14.43
C GLY A 242 12.18 13.75 13.66
N LEU A 243 12.34 12.77 12.77
CA LEU A 243 13.52 12.66 11.92
C LEU A 243 13.54 13.74 10.83
N PHE A 244 12.37 14.13 10.31
CA PHE A 244 12.23 15.24 9.38
C PHE A 244 12.73 16.56 10.00
N VAL A 245 12.20 16.95 11.16
CA VAL A 245 12.59 18.17 11.87
C VAL A 245 14.08 18.18 12.19
N HIS A 246 14.61 17.06 12.67
CA HIS A 246 16.05 16.91 12.96
C HIS A 246 16.91 17.17 11.69
N ARG A 247 16.52 16.60 10.54
CA ARG A 247 17.21 16.81 9.27
C ARG A 247 17.09 18.26 8.78
N GLN A 248 15.94 18.91 8.93
CA GLN A 248 15.77 20.32 8.53
C GLN A 248 16.68 21.24 9.37
N ARG A 249 16.72 21.06 10.69
CA ARG A 249 17.62 21.81 11.59
C ARG A 249 19.10 21.60 11.24
N ALA A 250 19.49 20.39 10.85
CA ALA A 250 20.85 20.12 10.39
C ALA A 250 21.17 20.86 9.08
N LYS A 251 20.25 20.86 8.11
CA LYS A 251 20.41 21.60 6.84
C LYS A 251 20.46 23.11 7.02
N LEU A 252 19.64 23.65 7.94
CA LEU A 252 19.65 25.08 8.30
C LEU A 252 21.01 25.49 8.86
N ARG A 253 21.57 24.72 9.81
CA ARG A 253 22.93 24.95 10.34
C ARG A 253 24.02 24.84 9.28
N ALA A 254 23.85 23.96 8.30
CA ALA A 254 24.78 23.78 7.20
C ALA A 254 24.61 24.82 6.08
N GLY A 255 23.60 25.71 6.15
CA GLY A 255 23.32 26.69 5.10
C GLY A 255 22.88 26.07 3.75
N THR A 256 22.38 24.83 3.76
CA THR A 256 22.02 24.07 2.53
C THR A 256 20.51 23.96 2.33
N LEU A 257 19.73 24.64 3.17
CA LEU A 257 18.28 24.61 3.11
C LEU A 257 17.79 25.57 2.00
N ARG A 258 16.77 25.17 1.25
CA ARG A 258 16.18 26.06 0.23
C ARG A 258 15.60 27.30 0.92
N PRO A 259 15.80 28.53 0.37
CA PRO A 259 15.33 29.76 1.00
C PRO A 259 13.84 29.75 1.36
N GLU A 260 13.00 29.23 0.48
CA GLU A 260 11.56 29.09 0.72
C GLU A 260 11.23 28.18 1.92
N HIS A 261 11.92 27.04 2.02
CA HIS A 261 11.72 26.10 3.13
C HIS A 261 12.23 26.68 4.45
N GLN A 262 13.34 27.40 4.41
CA GLN A 262 13.87 28.12 5.55
C GLN A 262 12.84 29.11 6.08
N TYR A 263 12.37 30.03 5.23
CA TYR A 263 11.36 31.03 5.59
C TYR A 263 10.13 30.41 6.27
N ARG A 264 9.61 29.32 5.71
CA ARG A 264 8.42 28.63 6.25
C ARG A 264 8.68 27.96 7.60
N LEU A 265 9.85 27.36 7.81
CA LEU A 265 10.19 26.71 9.07
C LEU A 265 10.50 27.73 10.17
N GLU A 266 11.18 28.82 9.82
CA GLU A 266 11.51 29.90 10.75
C GLU A 266 10.26 30.63 11.28
N ALA A 267 9.16 30.57 10.53
CA ALA A 267 7.86 31.09 10.97
C ALA A 267 7.18 30.23 12.05
N LEU A 268 7.66 29.01 12.32
CA LEU A 268 7.06 28.12 13.33
C LEU A 268 7.53 28.44 14.76
N PRO A 269 6.66 28.31 15.77
CA PRO A 269 7.00 28.60 17.16
C PRO A 269 8.22 27.81 17.67
N GLY A 270 9.29 28.54 18.00
CA GLY A 270 10.50 27.97 18.60
C GLY A 270 11.39 27.20 17.63
N PHE A 271 11.17 27.27 16.31
CA PHE A 271 11.99 26.53 15.35
C PHE A 271 13.45 27.02 15.30
N ASN A 272 13.64 28.34 15.47
CA ASN A 272 14.95 29.00 15.42
C ASN A 272 15.72 28.95 16.75
N MET A 273 15.07 28.53 17.82
CA MET A 273 15.68 28.44 19.12
C MET A 273 16.69 27.30 19.17
N SER A 274 17.73 27.47 20.00
CA SER A 274 18.62 26.35 20.30
C SER A 274 17.84 25.22 20.96
N HIS A 275 18.30 23.97 20.81
CA HIS A 275 17.65 22.83 21.46
C HIS A 275 17.51 23.03 22.98
N TYR A 276 18.50 23.64 23.62
CA TYR A 276 18.49 23.92 25.07
C TYR A 276 17.49 25.01 25.47
N GLU A 277 17.30 26.01 24.61
CA GLU A 277 16.35 27.09 24.84
C GLU A 277 14.92 26.61 24.65
N LEU A 278 14.65 25.92 23.54
CA LEU A 278 13.34 25.36 23.26
C LEU A 278 12.93 24.34 24.32
N ASP A 279 13.82 23.40 24.68
CA ASP A 279 13.54 22.41 25.74
C ASP A 279 13.19 23.06 27.08
N TRP A 280 13.84 24.19 27.40
CA TRP A 280 13.53 24.94 28.61
C TRP A 280 12.14 25.60 28.51
N GLU A 281 11.82 26.26 27.39
CA GLU A 281 10.51 26.90 27.18
C GLU A 281 9.36 25.89 27.23
N VAL A 282 9.53 24.73 26.58
CA VAL A 282 8.54 23.64 26.61
C VAL A 282 8.31 23.15 28.03
N LYS A 283 9.36 22.82 28.77
CA LYS A 283 9.23 22.31 30.14
C LYS A 283 8.71 23.37 31.11
N PHE A 284 9.08 24.63 30.92
CA PHE A 284 8.51 25.73 31.68
C PHE A 284 7.00 25.90 31.38
N GLY A 285 6.58 25.77 30.12
CA GLY A 285 5.18 25.75 29.72
C GLY A 285 4.39 24.61 30.35
N LEU A 286 4.94 23.39 30.34
CA LEU A 286 4.35 22.23 31.02
C LEU A 286 4.23 22.43 32.53
N LEU A 287 5.26 23.01 33.16
CA LEU A 287 5.21 23.37 34.57
C LEU A 287 4.12 24.41 34.87
N ARG A 288 3.96 25.42 34.00
CA ARG A 288 2.89 26.41 34.13
C ARG A 288 1.50 25.78 34.01
N LYS A 289 1.31 24.85 33.06
CA LYS A 289 0.07 24.07 32.93
C LYS A 289 -0.21 23.28 34.21
N TYR A 290 0.79 22.56 34.73
CA TYR A 290 0.68 21.84 36.00
C TYR A 290 0.28 22.78 37.16
N CYS A 291 0.89 23.96 37.26
CA CYS A 291 0.54 24.96 38.27
C CYS A 291 -0.90 25.46 38.11
N SER A 292 -1.39 25.60 36.88
CA SER A 292 -2.80 25.96 36.62
C SER A 292 -3.75 24.89 37.13
N ASP A 293 -3.41 23.61 36.93
CA ASP A 293 -4.26 22.47 37.27
C ASP A 293 -4.24 22.13 38.77
N HIS A 294 -3.09 22.32 39.43
CA HIS A 294 -2.85 21.87 40.82
C HIS A 294 -2.63 23.02 41.81
N GLY A 295 -2.60 24.27 41.34
CA GLY A 295 -2.36 25.47 42.16
C GLY A 295 -0.94 25.63 42.71
N THR A 296 0.01 24.76 42.34
CA THR A 296 1.37 24.76 42.88
C THR A 296 2.42 24.24 41.89
N ALA A 297 3.65 24.75 41.99
CA ALA A 297 4.84 24.28 41.27
C ALA A 297 5.58 23.16 42.02
N GLN A 298 4.95 22.55 43.03
CA GLN A 298 5.51 21.43 43.76
C GLN A 298 5.19 20.10 43.06
N LEU A 299 6.17 19.57 42.35
CA LEU A 299 6.12 18.25 41.70
C LEU A 299 7.07 17.27 42.41
N PRO A 300 6.69 15.99 42.51
CA PRO A 300 7.61 14.93 42.90
C PRO A 300 8.84 14.86 41.97
N PRO A 301 10.06 14.55 42.47
CA PRO A 301 11.26 14.43 41.64
C PRO A 301 11.16 13.40 40.50
N GLY A 302 10.31 12.39 40.66
CA GLY A 302 10.02 11.37 39.65
C GLY A 302 8.82 11.68 38.75
N TYR A 303 8.22 12.87 38.83
CA TYR A 303 7.05 13.20 38.02
C TYR A 303 7.39 13.24 36.53
N VAL A 304 6.58 12.53 35.74
CA VAL A 304 6.65 12.43 34.29
C VAL A 304 5.28 12.84 33.74
N THR A 305 5.23 13.70 32.72
CA THR A 305 3.97 14.07 32.06
C THR A 305 3.38 12.87 31.30
N GLU A 306 2.12 12.95 30.88
CA GLU A 306 1.47 11.93 30.05
C GLU A 306 2.30 11.61 28.79
N ASP A 307 2.93 12.63 28.20
CA ASP A 307 3.82 12.50 27.03
C ASP A 307 5.25 12.01 27.34
N GLY A 308 5.51 11.49 28.55
CA GLY A 308 6.80 10.92 28.93
C GLY A 308 7.89 11.95 29.27
N VAL A 309 7.56 13.23 29.44
CA VAL A 309 8.55 14.27 29.79
C VAL A 309 8.82 14.25 31.28
N GLY A 310 10.06 13.92 31.67
CA GLY A 310 10.51 13.89 33.07
C GLY A 310 10.64 15.28 33.73
N LEU A 311 9.49 15.94 33.94
CA LEU A 311 9.41 17.31 34.44
C LEU A 311 9.86 17.44 35.91
N GLY A 312 9.64 16.41 36.73
CA GLY A 312 10.12 16.30 38.11
C GLY A 312 11.63 16.51 38.25
N ARG A 313 12.38 15.70 37.51
CA ARG A 313 13.85 15.73 37.49
C ARG A 313 14.37 17.04 36.89
N TRP A 314 13.70 17.56 35.85
CA TRP A 314 14.07 18.85 35.27
C TRP A 314 13.91 19.98 36.28
N LEU A 315 12.79 20.07 37.00
CA LEU A 315 12.57 21.12 37.99
C LEU A 315 13.59 21.03 39.14
N ALA A 316 13.92 19.82 39.62
CA ALA A 316 14.95 19.63 40.63
C ALA A 316 16.31 20.19 40.18
N ASN A 317 16.67 19.98 38.91
CA ASN A 317 17.88 20.56 38.33
C ASN A 317 17.80 22.09 38.21
N GLN A 318 16.65 22.67 37.84
CA GLN A 318 16.47 24.13 37.79
C GLN A 318 16.62 24.74 39.19
N LYS A 319 15.99 24.15 40.22
CA LYS A 319 16.15 24.58 41.62
C LYS A 319 17.62 24.56 42.05
N ALA A 320 18.35 23.49 41.70
CA ALA A 320 19.78 23.40 42.00
C ALA A 320 20.63 24.47 41.29
N LYS A 321 20.28 24.85 40.05
CA LYS A 321 20.97 25.94 39.32
C LYS A 321 20.67 27.31 39.91
N VAL A 322 19.42 27.57 40.31
CA VAL A 322 19.03 28.82 41.01
C VAL A 322 19.82 28.97 42.32
N ARG A 323 19.97 27.89 43.10
CA ARG A 323 20.78 27.93 44.34
C ARG A 323 22.27 28.23 44.11
N LYS A 324 22.79 27.90 42.93
CA LYS A 324 24.20 28.10 42.56
C LYS A 324 24.43 29.38 41.76
N ASP A 325 23.40 30.22 41.60
CA ASP A 325 23.41 31.41 40.75
C ASP A 325 23.90 31.12 39.30
N ALA A 326 23.58 29.91 38.82
CA ALA A 326 24.05 29.38 37.54
C ALA A 326 22.92 29.32 36.49
N LEU A 327 21.78 29.96 36.78
CA LEU A 327 20.65 30.08 35.86
C LEU A 327 20.49 31.54 35.46
N ASP A 328 20.21 31.77 34.18
CA ASP A 328 19.94 33.10 33.65
C ASP A 328 18.88 33.86 34.47
N VAL A 329 19.06 35.19 34.59
CA VAL A 329 18.25 36.07 35.44
C VAL A 329 16.78 36.02 35.07
N GLU A 330 16.46 36.00 33.77
CA GLU A 330 15.08 35.98 33.30
C GLU A 330 14.42 34.63 33.59
N ARG A 331 15.15 33.52 33.40
CA ARG A 331 14.66 32.18 33.77
C ARG A 331 14.42 32.04 35.26
N THR A 332 15.30 32.63 36.08
CA THR A 332 15.15 32.66 37.54
C THR A 332 13.90 33.45 37.93
N ARG A 333 13.69 34.63 37.34
CA ARG A 333 12.48 35.45 37.55
C ARG A 333 11.20 34.70 37.16
N ARG A 334 11.20 34.04 36.00
CA ARG A 334 10.04 33.28 35.50
C ARG A 334 9.69 32.07 36.37
N LEU A 335 10.68 31.37 36.93
CA LEU A 335 10.43 30.29 37.88
C LEU A 335 9.91 30.82 39.22
N ALA A 336 10.48 31.92 39.72
CA ALA A 336 10.08 32.55 40.97
C ALA A 336 8.65 33.11 40.95
N SER A 337 8.09 33.42 39.76
CA SER A 337 6.71 33.88 39.63
C SER A 337 5.65 32.77 39.70
N LEU A 338 6.07 31.49 39.70
CA LEU A 338 5.14 30.37 39.79
C LEU A 338 4.68 30.12 41.24
N PRO A 339 3.38 29.84 41.47
CA PRO A 339 2.85 29.62 42.81
C PRO A 339 3.49 28.39 43.46
N GLY A 340 3.94 28.51 44.71
CA GLY A 340 4.57 27.40 45.43
C GLY A 340 5.95 26.97 44.93
N PHE A 341 6.56 27.72 43.99
CA PHE A 341 7.94 27.51 43.60
C PHE A 341 8.87 27.96 44.74
N ASP A 342 9.43 26.98 45.43
CA ASP A 342 10.50 27.19 46.39
C ASP A 342 11.75 26.42 45.92
N PRO A 343 12.86 27.09 45.59
CA PRO A 343 14.12 26.43 45.33
C PRO A 343 14.66 25.72 46.57
N GLY A 344 14.23 26.07 47.80
CA GLY A 344 14.38 25.31 49.05
C GLY A 344 15.80 25.20 49.62
N GLN A 345 15.95 25.61 50.89
CA GLN A 345 16.86 25.01 51.88
C GLN A 345 16.64 23.48 51.95
N VAL A 346 17.71 22.74 52.26
CA VAL A 346 17.71 21.29 52.44
C VAL A 346 16.75 20.90 53.57
N ARG A 347 15.62 20.24 53.26
CA ARG A 347 14.92 19.45 54.28
C ARG A 347 15.70 18.16 54.51
N ALA A 348 16.40 18.09 55.64
CA ALA A 348 16.97 16.86 56.16
C ALA A 348 15.82 15.88 56.50
N ALA A 349 15.79 14.75 55.81
CA ALA A 349 15.00 13.58 56.17
C ALA A 349 15.96 12.38 56.11
N GLY A 350 16.20 11.61 57.16
CA GLY A 350 15.72 11.70 58.53
C GLY A 350 16.67 10.94 59.45
N ALA A 351 16.66 11.32 60.73
CA ALA A 351 17.26 10.54 61.79
C ALA A 351 16.61 9.15 61.78
N ARG A 352 17.39 8.11 61.49
CA ARG A 352 17.00 6.74 61.80
C ARG A 352 16.97 6.62 63.32
N THR A 353 15.77 6.66 63.89
CA THR A 353 15.52 6.14 65.24
C THR A 353 15.97 4.68 65.28
N ARG A 354 17.03 4.44 66.04
CA ARG A 354 17.52 3.13 66.44
C ARG A 354 16.37 2.41 67.18
N ARG A 355 15.76 1.41 66.55
CA ARG A 355 14.91 0.46 67.27
C ARG A 355 15.83 -0.44 68.09
N GLU A 356 15.81 -0.26 69.41
CA GLU A 356 16.18 -1.29 70.35
C GLU A 356 15.18 -2.44 70.23
N THR A 357 15.68 -3.66 70.05
CA THR A 357 14.90 -4.89 70.20
C THR A 357 15.26 -5.51 71.54
N PRO A 358 14.31 -5.74 72.46
CA PRO A 358 14.58 -6.44 73.71
C PRO A 358 14.38 -7.95 73.56
N ARG A 359 15.44 -8.73 73.76
CA ARG A 359 15.58 -9.78 74.79
C ARG A 359 16.83 -10.60 74.54
#